data_AF-A0A818HIH2-F1
#
_entry.id   AF-A0A818HIH2-F1
#
_cell.length_a   1.000
_cell.length_b   1.000
_cell.length_c   1.000
_cell.angle_alpha   90.00
_cell.angle_beta   90.00
_cell.angle_gamma   90.00
#
_symmetry.space_group_name_H-M   'P 1'
#
loop_
_entity.id
_entity.type
_entity.pdbx_description
1 polymer ?
#
loop_
_entity_poly.entity_id
_entity_poly.type
_entity_poly.pdbx_seq_one_letter_code
_entity_poly.pdbx_strand_id
1 'polypeptide(L)'
;MGKSHSHEVIREYLQDPATIKLLQEFQQQNAHLLQQFEKLRQEIEDQKIESFEDLQQYDQKGADALVKLATQTTPLQMQGRNIGFFGLTSTGKSTIINKLLDREVAKTGAGETTTKIEPYDGKGYTLYDIPGRNDDTTYFSMEYVAFWKGLTARVVLLTTSMKEMTKVFHLLDAINLKYDIVVNKFDLIKQDERENFKAQIKQEINQCGLKGVNNVWFVSSQNPRQFPDWITMCHSFLDCYPDLELEARQFVFEECSKTDTTFTAETLAIFIDNRFYELNNLKKVDQRLARSVESCKLDLRRFGAKFTANSSRPYFLGHEREDVVKHRKEFVKYFIEREQHFYTITNDAVPQWKTPTTTPAVLLCHDESTYKCGEIVAKRWIMSDNAPFCNKDRGRSIMCSDLLVMHPSGPFFSLIDK
;
A
#
# COMPACT_ATOMS: atom_id res chain seq x y z
N MET A 1 27.31 -45.59 24.89
CA MET A 1 26.82 -45.22 23.54
C MET A 1 25.79 -44.12 23.70
N GLY A 2 26.24 -42.86 23.75
CA GLY A 2 25.34 -41.71 23.80
C GLY A 2 24.72 -41.52 22.41
N LYS A 3 23.39 -41.56 22.34
CA LYS A 3 22.68 -41.20 21.10
C LYS A 3 22.96 -39.72 20.83
N SER A 4 23.58 -39.45 19.68
CA SER A 4 23.78 -38.12 19.13
C SER A 4 22.47 -37.32 19.19
N HIS A 5 22.40 -36.32 20.08
CA HIS A 5 21.26 -35.41 20.25
C HIS A 5 21.16 -34.37 19.10
N SER A 6 21.96 -34.49 18.03
CA SER A 6 22.20 -33.38 17.11
C SER A 6 21.37 -33.40 15.81
N HIS A 7 20.70 -34.50 15.46
CA HIS A 7 19.85 -34.58 14.26
C HIS A 7 18.45 -33.95 14.44
N GLU A 8 18.10 -33.50 15.64
CA GLU A 8 16.70 -33.21 16.02
C GLU A 8 16.36 -31.73 16.17
N VAL A 9 17.32 -30.82 16.07
CA VAL A 9 17.10 -29.38 16.37
C VAL A 9 15.92 -28.82 15.57
N ILE A 10 15.94 -28.94 14.23
CA ILE A 10 14.84 -28.37 13.41
C ILE A 10 13.54 -29.17 13.54
N ARG A 11 13.61 -30.49 13.69
CA ARG A 11 12.40 -31.33 13.82
C ARG A 11 11.71 -31.15 15.16
N GLU A 12 12.46 -30.84 16.20
CA GLU A 12 11.91 -30.46 17.51
C GLU A 12 11.17 -29.12 17.41
N TYR A 13 11.68 -28.21 16.56
CA TYR A 13 11.17 -26.85 16.45
C TYR A 13 10.12 -26.65 15.35
N LEU A 14 10.13 -27.33 14.22
CA LEU A 14 9.08 -27.20 13.21
C LEU A 14 7.91 -28.13 13.52
N GLN A 15 6.70 -27.57 13.55
CA GLN A 15 5.47 -28.36 13.69
C GLN A 15 4.76 -28.65 12.37
N ASP A 16 5.14 -27.98 11.28
CA ASP A 16 4.48 -28.15 9.98
C ASP A 16 4.80 -29.52 9.36
N PRO A 17 3.82 -30.44 9.23
CA PRO A 17 4.07 -31.75 8.62
C PRO A 17 4.57 -31.65 7.18
N ALA A 18 4.12 -30.63 6.42
CA ALA A 18 4.54 -30.43 5.04
C ALA A 18 6.02 -30.02 4.98
N THR A 19 6.42 -29.02 5.77
CA THR A 19 7.82 -28.59 5.85
C THR A 19 8.72 -29.68 6.45
N ILE A 20 8.25 -30.45 7.44
CA ILE A 20 9.01 -31.60 7.98
C ILE A 20 9.31 -32.63 6.87
N LYS A 21 8.32 -32.96 6.04
CA LYS A 21 8.50 -33.88 4.92
C LYS A 21 9.53 -33.35 3.92
N LEU A 22 9.42 -32.07 3.56
CA LEU A 22 10.39 -31.41 2.67
C LEU A 22 11.81 -31.43 3.25
N LEU A 23 11.96 -31.23 4.56
CA LEU A 23 13.25 -31.32 5.25
C LEU A 23 13.83 -32.75 5.23
N GLN A 24 13.00 -33.78 5.34
CA GLN A 24 13.45 -35.17 5.23
C GLN A 24 13.98 -35.48 3.83
N GLU A 25 13.24 -35.06 2.80
CA GLU A 25 13.66 -35.20 1.39
C GLU A 25 14.96 -34.41 1.14
N PHE A 26 15.04 -33.19 1.67
CA PHE A 26 16.23 -32.34 1.59
C PHE A 26 17.46 -32.98 2.24
N GLN A 27 17.32 -33.60 3.41
CA GLN A 27 18.41 -34.30 4.09
C GLN A 27 18.93 -35.48 3.27
N GLN A 28 18.04 -36.25 2.65
CA GLN A 28 18.42 -37.38 1.79
C GLN A 28 19.21 -36.91 0.57
N GLN A 29 18.79 -35.81 -0.06
CA GLN A 29 19.45 -35.25 -1.24
C GLN A 29 20.81 -34.61 -0.90
N ASN A 30 20.98 -34.12 0.32
CA ASN A 30 22.15 -33.33 0.73
C ASN A 30 23.00 -34.00 1.82
N ALA A 31 22.93 -35.33 1.96
CA ALA A 31 23.63 -36.08 3.01
C ALA A 31 25.14 -35.76 3.11
N HIS A 32 25.82 -35.53 1.98
CA HIS A 32 27.23 -35.15 1.95
C HIS A 32 27.49 -33.75 2.58
N LEU A 33 26.64 -32.77 2.30
CA LEU A 33 26.76 -31.43 2.90
C LEU A 33 26.45 -31.47 4.40
N LEU A 34 25.48 -32.29 4.80
CA LEU A 34 25.13 -32.49 6.20
C LEU A 34 26.34 -32.96 7.03
N GLN A 35 27.09 -33.95 6.50
CA GLN A 35 28.33 -34.42 7.13
C GLN A 35 29.39 -33.32 7.26
N GLN A 36 29.48 -32.41 6.29
CA GLN A 36 30.42 -31.28 6.35
C GLN A 36 30.01 -30.25 7.41
N PHE A 37 28.70 -29.95 7.51
CA PHE A 37 28.16 -29.10 8.57
C PHE A 37 28.37 -29.71 9.95
N GLU A 38 28.15 -31.02 10.12
CA GLU A 38 28.39 -31.72 11.39
C GLU A 38 29.86 -31.68 11.79
N LYS A 39 30.77 -31.91 10.85
CA LYS A 39 32.22 -31.82 11.10
C LYS A 39 32.61 -30.41 11.55
N LEU A 40 32.15 -29.39 10.84
CA LEU A 40 32.43 -28.00 11.20
C LEU A 40 31.84 -27.66 12.58
N ARG A 41 30.63 -28.11 12.87
CA ARG A 41 29.98 -27.90 14.17
C ARG A 41 30.77 -28.54 15.31
N GLN A 42 31.27 -29.76 15.11
CA GLN A 42 32.12 -30.43 16.08
C GLN A 42 33.41 -29.63 16.34
N GLU A 43 34.04 -29.11 15.28
CA GLU A 43 35.24 -28.27 15.39
C GLU A 43 34.95 -26.94 16.14
N ILE A 44 33.78 -26.34 15.93
CA ILE A 44 33.31 -25.13 16.64
C ILE A 44 33.04 -25.42 18.12
N GLU A 45 32.39 -26.55 18.42
CA GLU A 45 32.07 -26.98 19.79
C GLU A 45 33.34 -27.30 20.58
N ASP A 46 34.30 -27.99 19.96
CA ASP A 46 35.62 -28.29 20.54
C ASP A 46 36.40 -27.00 20.87
N GLN A 47 36.22 -25.94 20.07
CA GLN A 47 36.82 -24.62 20.29
C GLN A 47 36.03 -23.74 21.27
N LYS A 48 34.88 -24.21 21.78
CA LYS A 48 33.96 -23.45 22.66
C LYS A 48 33.52 -22.11 22.06
N ILE A 49 33.35 -22.07 20.74
CA ILE A 49 32.86 -20.88 20.05
C ILE A 49 31.35 -20.80 20.23
N GLU A 50 30.89 -19.75 20.90
CA GLU A 50 29.47 -19.60 21.23
C GLU A 50 28.69 -18.90 20.11
N SER A 51 29.31 -18.05 19.28
CA SER A 51 28.59 -17.25 18.28
C SER A 51 29.30 -17.05 16.93
N PHE A 52 28.60 -16.50 15.94
CA PHE A 52 29.18 -16.23 14.61
C PHE A 52 30.22 -15.11 14.67
N GLU A 53 30.03 -14.10 15.51
CA GLU A 53 31.05 -13.07 15.71
C GLU A 53 32.29 -13.64 16.41
N ASP A 54 32.11 -14.53 17.39
CA ASP A 54 33.23 -15.23 18.01
C ASP A 54 33.95 -16.11 16.98
N LEU A 55 33.19 -16.80 16.12
CA LEU A 55 33.75 -17.57 15.01
C LEU A 55 34.57 -16.67 14.08
N GLN A 56 34.04 -15.50 13.71
CA GLN A 56 34.75 -14.56 12.85
C GLN A 56 36.01 -13.96 13.52
N GLN A 57 35.97 -13.73 14.83
CA GLN A 57 37.10 -13.17 15.58
C GLN A 57 38.20 -14.20 15.86
N TYR A 58 37.83 -15.42 16.22
CA TYR A 58 38.77 -16.45 16.70
C TYR A 58 39.15 -17.49 15.62
N ASP A 59 38.28 -17.75 14.65
CA ASP A 59 38.50 -18.72 13.57
C ASP A 59 37.88 -18.25 12.25
N GLN A 60 38.54 -17.28 11.61
CA GLN A 60 38.17 -16.77 10.30
C GLN A 60 37.99 -17.90 9.26
N LYS A 61 38.75 -19.00 9.38
CA LYS A 61 38.61 -20.16 8.48
C LYS A 61 37.32 -20.92 8.73
N GLY A 62 36.93 -21.09 9.99
CA GLY A 62 35.64 -21.66 10.39
C GLY A 62 34.46 -20.80 9.91
N ALA A 63 34.56 -19.48 10.04
CA ALA A 63 33.55 -18.54 9.52
C ALA A 63 33.42 -18.64 7.98
N ASP A 64 34.56 -18.62 7.27
CA ASP A 64 34.58 -18.76 5.82
C ASP A 64 34.05 -20.13 5.36
N ALA A 65 34.34 -21.19 6.11
CA ALA A 65 33.83 -22.54 5.86
C ALA A 65 32.31 -22.60 6.05
N LEU A 66 31.77 -22.02 7.12
CA LEU A 66 30.34 -21.93 7.36
C LEU A 66 29.64 -21.15 6.25
N VAL A 67 30.17 -19.97 5.88
CA VAL A 67 29.61 -19.15 4.80
C VAL A 67 29.65 -19.91 3.47
N LYS A 68 30.74 -20.62 3.18
CA LYS A 68 30.86 -21.45 1.97
C LYS A 68 29.83 -22.57 1.95
N LEU A 69 29.71 -23.31 3.05
CA LEU A 69 28.74 -24.39 3.19
C LEU A 69 27.31 -23.85 3.08
N ALA A 70 27.01 -22.77 3.79
CA ALA A 70 25.72 -22.10 3.74
C ALA A 70 25.41 -21.56 2.34
N THR A 71 26.40 -21.09 1.59
CA THR A 71 26.24 -20.67 0.19
C THR A 71 25.90 -21.87 -0.71
N GLN A 72 26.53 -23.03 -0.48
CA GLN A 72 26.28 -24.28 -1.22
C GLN A 72 24.95 -24.95 -0.88
N THR A 73 24.42 -24.73 0.34
CA THR A 73 23.10 -25.21 0.76
C THR A 73 22.01 -24.69 -0.17
N THR A 74 21.23 -25.61 -0.75
CA THR A 74 20.10 -25.27 -1.60
C THR A 74 18.91 -24.78 -0.76
N PRO A 75 18.07 -23.87 -1.30
CA PRO A 75 16.86 -23.42 -0.61
C PRO A 75 15.85 -24.55 -0.46
N LEU A 76 15.16 -24.59 0.69
CA LEU A 76 14.01 -25.45 0.88
C LEU A 76 12.89 -25.05 -0.08
N GLN A 77 12.34 -26.00 -0.83
CA GLN A 77 11.31 -25.74 -1.85
C GLN A 77 9.93 -25.58 -1.20
N MET A 78 9.67 -24.40 -0.65
CA MET A 78 8.41 -24.07 0.02
C MET A 78 7.39 -23.53 -1.00
N GLN A 79 6.12 -23.96 -0.88
CA GLN A 79 5.05 -23.50 -1.76
C GLN A 79 4.53 -22.13 -1.30
N GLY A 80 4.15 -21.27 -2.25
CA GLY A 80 3.57 -19.95 -1.95
C GLY A 80 4.55 -18.96 -1.30
N ARG A 81 4.01 -17.92 -0.68
CA ARG A 81 4.79 -16.86 -0.02
C ARG A 81 5.04 -17.21 1.44
N ASN A 82 6.31 -17.42 1.79
CA ASN A 82 6.74 -17.83 3.13
C ASN A 82 7.49 -16.68 3.80
N ILE A 83 6.94 -16.13 4.88
CA ILE A 83 7.46 -14.93 5.56
C ILE A 83 7.91 -15.31 6.97
N GLY A 84 9.21 -15.22 7.25
CA GLY A 84 9.76 -15.52 8.58
C GLY A 84 9.90 -14.26 9.43
N PHE A 85 9.37 -14.33 10.67
CA PHE A 85 9.52 -13.28 11.69
C PHE A 85 10.60 -13.67 12.69
N PHE A 86 11.70 -12.93 12.67
CA PHE A 86 12.85 -13.08 13.57
C PHE A 86 12.83 -12.00 14.64
N GLY A 87 13.46 -12.24 15.78
CA GLY A 87 13.58 -11.24 16.85
C GLY A 87 13.58 -11.88 18.22
N LEU A 88 14.08 -11.17 19.23
CA LEU A 88 14.09 -11.66 20.61
C LEU A 88 12.69 -11.92 21.15
N THR A 89 12.61 -12.64 22.28
CA THR A 89 11.37 -12.80 23.04
C THR A 89 10.79 -11.42 23.42
N SER A 90 9.48 -11.32 23.46
CA SER A 90 8.77 -10.07 23.81
C SER A 90 8.94 -8.88 22.83
N THR A 91 9.56 -9.05 21.67
CA THR A 91 9.61 -8.02 20.60
C THR A 91 8.26 -7.80 19.90
N GLY A 92 7.30 -8.71 20.12
CA GLY A 92 5.93 -8.62 19.59
C GLY A 92 5.71 -9.31 18.24
N LYS A 93 6.53 -10.30 17.88
CA LYS A 93 6.36 -11.14 16.67
C LYS A 93 4.95 -11.72 16.54
N SER A 94 4.53 -12.49 17.54
CA SER A 94 3.22 -13.14 17.60
C SER A 94 2.07 -12.11 17.55
N THR A 95 2.26 -10.93 18.15
CA THR A 95 1.30 -9.82 18.06
C THR A 95 1.20 -9.26 16.64
N ILE A 96 2.32 -9.08 15.93
CA ILE A 96 2.32 -8.66 14.52
C ILE A 96 1.61 -9.70 13.66
N ILE A 97 1.91 -10.99 13.84
CA ILE A 97 1.29 -12.09 13.10
C ILE A 97 -0.24 -12.06 13.28
N ASN A 98 -0.73 -11.96 14.52
CA ASN A 98 -2.17 -11.87 14.78
C ASN A 98 -2.83 -10.67 14.08
N LYS A 99 -2.13 -9.53 14.03
CA LYS A 99 -2.62 -8.32 13.36
C LYS A 99 -2.58 -8.43 11.83
N LEU A 100 -1.58 -9.09 11.27
CA LEU A 100 -1.49 -9.36 9.83
C LEU A 100 -2.59 -10.32 9.36
N LEU A 101 -2.93 -11.30 10.20
CA LEU A 101 -3.96 -12.30 9.91
C LEU A 101 -5.38 -11.83 10.28
N ASP A 102 -5.52 -10.71 10.99
CA ASP A 102 -6.78 -10.21 11.54
C ASP A 102 -7.52 -11.24 12.42
N ARG A 103 -6.75 -12.04 13.18
CA ARG A 103 -7.25 -13.07 14.11
C ARG A 103 -6.20 -13.42 15.17
N GLU A 104 -6.66 -13.82 16.35
CA GLU A 104 -5.78 -14.29 17.43
C GLU A 104 -5.46 -15.78 17.24
N VAL A 105 -4.32 -16.07 16.60
CA VAL A 105 -3.85 -17.45 16.34
C VAL A 105 -2.55 -17.76 17.04
N ALA A 106 -1.64 -16.79 17.11
CA ALA A 106 -0.37 -16.91 17.79
C ALA A 106 -0.53 -16.53 19.27
N LYS A 107 0.01 -17.36 20.17
CA LYS A 107 -0.10 -17.13 21.62
C LYS A 107 0.70 -15.88 22.01
N THR A 108 0.05 -14.94 22.66
CA THR A 108 0.68 -13.72 23.19
C THR A 108 0.66 -13.74 24.72
N GLY A 109 1.79 -13.47 25.38
CA GLY A 109 1.89 -13.41 26.85
C GLY A 109 3.30 -13.05 27.32
N ALA A 110 3.43 -12.73 28.62
CA ALA A 110 4.73 -12.46 29.24
C ALA A 110 5.47 -13.80 29.50
N GLY A 111 6.57 -14.04 28.77
CA GLY A 111 7.41 -15.25 28.87
C GLY A 111 7.83 -15.81 27.51
N GLU A 112 8.68 -16.84 27.50
CA GLU A 112 8.99 -17.65 26.30
C GLU A 112 7.73 -18.40 25.86
N THR A 113 6.89 -17.75 25.05
CA THR A 113 5.65 -18.33 24.53
C THR A 113 5.88 -19.15 23.25
N THR A 114 6.87 -18.75 22.45
CA THR A 114 7.26 -19.43 21.20
C THR A 114 8.53 -20.24 21.45
N THR A 115 8.40 -21.56 21.59
CA THR A 115 9.53 -22.50 21.73
C THR A 115 9.83 -23.25 20.42
N LYS A 116 8.97 -23.07 19.41
CA LYS A 116 8.94 -23.83 18.16
C LYS A 116 8.61 -22.89 17.00
N ILE A 117 9.16 -23.16 15.81
CA ILE A 117 8.77 -22.52 14.55
C ILE A 117 7.35 -22.97 14.20
N GLU A 118 6.40 -22.05 14.37
CA GLU A 118 4.98 -22.30 14.10
C GLU A 118 4.55 -21.62 12.80
N PRO A 119 3.97 -22.37 11.84
CA PRO A 119 3.37 -21.79 10.65
C PRO A 119 1.97 -21.22 10.97
N TYR A 120 1.64 -20.10 10.36
CA TYR A 120 0.31 -19.51 10.42
C TYR A 120 -0.15 -19.16 9.01
N ASP A 121 -1.17 -19.87 8.54
CA ASP A 121 -1.68 -19.69 7.19
C ASP A 121 -2.46 -18.37 7.04
N GLY A 122 -2.07 -17.59 6.06
CA GLY A 122 -2.81 -16.46 5.52
C GLY A 122 -3.44 -16.79 4.18
N LYS A 123 -4.07 -15.79 3.56
CA LYS A 123 -4.63 -15.94 2.20
C LYS A 123 -3.51 -15.88 1.16
N GLY A 124 -2.98 -17.03 0.77
CA GLY A 124 -1.92 -17.13 -0.25
C GLY A 124 -0.49 -16.92 0.28
N TYR A 125 -0.31 -16.90 1.60
CA TYR A 125 1.00 -16.79 2.25
C TYR A 125 0.99 -17.56 3.58
N THR A 126 2.17 -17.91 4.07
CA THR A 126 2.38 -18.54 5.38
C THR A 126 3.37 -17.69 6.18
N LEU A 127 2.97 -17.32 7.40
CA LEU A 127 3.82 -16.57 8.34
C LEU A 127 4.46 -17.57 9.30
N TYR A 128 5.76 -17.45 9.53
CA TYR A 128 6.50 -18.29 10.47
C TYR A 128 6.91 -17.45 11.68
N ASP A 129 6.41 -17.79 12.87
CA ASP A 129 6.91 -17.23 14.13
C ASP A 129 8.17 -17.99 14.54
N ILE A 130 9.35 -17.36 14.40
CA ILE A 130 10.63 -18.02 14.64
C ILE A 130 11.05 -17.71 16.09
N PRO A 131 11.27 -18.73 16.94
CA PRO A 131 11.57 -18.53 18.35
C PRO A 131 12.82 -17.66 18.53
N GLY A 132 12.71 -16.66 19.39
CA GLY A 132 13.79 -15.72 19.69
C GLY A 132 14.65 -16.25 20.83
N ARG A 133 15.53 -17.22 20.57
CA ARG A 133 16.50 -17.70 21.57
C ARG A 133 17.91 -17.21 21.27
N ASN A 134 18.67 -17.01 22.35
CA ASN A 134 20.09 -16.62 22.39
C ASN A 134 21.04 -17.82 22.19
N ASP A 135 20.53 -19.03 21.94
CA ASP A 135 21.36 -20.21 21.71
C ASP A 135 21.85 -20.21 20.26
N ASP A 136 22.88 -19.38 20.05
CA ASP A 136 23.54 -19.05 18.78
C ASP A 136 23.95 -20.28 17.94
N THR A 137 24.17 -21.43 18.58
CA THR A 137 24.57 -22.67 17.92
C THR A 137 23.47 -23.28 17.03
N THR A 138 22.20 -22.92 17.23
CA THR A 138 21.08 -23.45 16.42
C THR A 138 21.01 -22.85 15.01
N TYR A 139 21.56 -21.64 14.80
CA TYR A 139 21.61 -20.97 13.49
C TYR A 139 22.64 -21.59 12.53
N PHE A 140 23.51 -22.47 13.01
CA PHE A 140 24.56 -23.12 12.22
C PHE A 140 24.16 -24.48 11.62
N SER A 141 22.90 -24.89 11.76
CA SER A 141 22.45 -26.12 11.10
C SER A 141 22.13 -25.90 9.63
N MET A 142 22.49 -26.87 8.80
CA MET A 142 22.24 -26.86 7.35
C MET A 142 20.76 -26.65 7.05
N GLU A 143 19.90 -27.30 7.82
CA GLU A 143 18.46 -27.23 7.68
C GLU A 143 17.92 -25.84 7.97
N TYR A 144 18.55 -25.08 8.90
CA TYR A 144 18.09 -23.74 9.27
C TYR A 144 18.44 -22.77 8.15
N VAL A 145 19.64 -22.92 7.59
CA VAL A 145 20.08 -22.20 6.39
C VAL A 145 19.16 -22.52 5.21
N ALA A 146 18.83 -23.78 4.98
CA ALA A 146 17.94 -24.20 3.91
C ALA A 146 16.53 -23.60 4.07
N PHE A 147 15.99 -23.65 5.29
CA PHE A 147 14.72 -23.01 5.65
C PHE A 147 14.79 -21.49 5.42
N TRP A 148 15.83 -20.82 5.90
CA TRP A 148 16.04 -19.38 5.70
C TRP A 148 16.07 -19.02 4.24
N LYS A 149 16.80 -19.79 3.42
CA LYS A 149 16.86 -19.58 1.98
C LYS A 149 15.53 -19.86 1.28
N GLY A 150 14.72 -20.79 1.80
CA GLY A 150 13.37 -21.08 1.30
C GLY A 150 12.35 -19.97 1.58
N LEU A 151 12.57 -19.14 2.60
CA LEU A 151 11.71 -17.99 2.88
C LEU A 151 11.74 -16.96 1.74
N THR A 152 10.54 -16.50 1.36
CA THR A 152 10.36 -15.43 0.37
C THR A 152 10.62 -14.04 0.95
N ALA A 153 10.37 -13.85 2.25
CA ALA A 153 10.65 -12.61 2.96
C ALA A 153 11.13 -12.93 4.39
N ARG A 154 12.04 -12.09 4.89
CA ARG A 154 12.68 -12.23 6.20
C ARG A 154 12.51 -10.92 6.94
N VAL A 155 11.78 -10.95 8.05
CA VAL A 155 11.40 -9.76 8.80
C VAL A 155 12.05 -9.85 10.17
N VAL A 156 13.01 -8.98 10.45
CA VAL A 156 13.73 -8.96 11.73
C VAL A 156 13.16 -7.87 12.62
N LEU A 157 12.60 -8.26 13.77
CA LEU A 157 11.91 -7.39 14.71
C LEU A 157 12.85 -6.92 15.81
N LEU A 158 12.76 -5.63 16.09
CA LEU A 158 13.50 -4.96 17.15
C LEU A 158 12.57 -4.06 17.95
N THR A 159 12.94 -3.76 19.19
CA THR A 159 12.22 -2.77 20.02
C THR A 159 13.07 -1.55 20.35
N THR A 160 14.37 -1.74 20.56
CA THR A 160 15.24 -0.78 21.24
C THR A 160 16.54 -0.53 20.48
N SER A 161 17.27 -1.58 20.09
CA SER A 161 18.55 -1.44 19.40
C SER A 161 18.80 -2.61 18.44
N MET A 162 19.64 -2.37 17.43
CA MET A 162 20.16 -3.37 16.51
C MET A 162 21.09 -4.38 17.19
N LYS A 163 21.75 -3.97 18.29
CA LYS A 163 22.82 -4.75 18.95
C LYS A 163 22.36 -6.16 19.35
N GLU A 164 21.10 -6.26 19.74
CA GLU A 164 20.45 -7.51 20.18
C GLU A 164 20.36 -8.57 19.08
N MET A 165 20.42 -8.18 17.80
CA MET A 165 20.23 -9.09 16.65
C MET A 165 21.39 -9.04 15.64
N THR A 166 22.53 -8.46 16.03
CA THR A 166 23.74 -8.28 15.19
C THR A 166 24.16 -9.59 14.50
N LYS A 167 24.11 -10.70 15.25
CA LYS A 167 24.42 -12.07 14.79
C LYS A 167 23.58 -12.50 13.60
N VAL A 168 22.27 -12.31 13.71
CA VAL A 168 21.32 -12.68 12.66
C VAL A 168 21.54 -11.81 11.42
N PHE A 169 21.80 -10.52 11.59
CA PHE A 169 22.06 -9.61 10.48
C PHE A 169 23.34 -9.98 9.72
N HIS A 170 24.45 -10.19 10.42
CA HIS A 170 25.71 -10.59 9.78
C HIS A 170 25.62 -11.94 9.10
N LEU A 171 24.93 -12.91 9.71
CA LEU A 171 24.70 -14.20 9.09
C LEU A 171 23.92 -14.06 7.78
N LEU A 172 22.80 -13.31 7.79
CA LEU A 172 21.98 -13.05 6.60
C LEU A 172 22.80 -12.37 5.49
N ASP A 173 23.60 -11.37 5.84
CA ASP A 173 24.48 -10.66 4.90
C ASP A 173 25.57 -11.58 4.32
N ALA A 174 26.20 -12.40 5.17
CA ALA A 174 27.27 -13.30 4.76
C ALA A 174 26.79 -14.35 3.74
N ILE A 175 25.52 -14.78 3.85
CA ILE A 175 24.88 -15.70 2.90
C ILE A 175 24.08 -14.99 1.81
N ASN A 176 24.24 -13.66 1.68
CA ASN A 176 23.62 -12.79 0.68
C ASN A 176 22.08 -12.88 0.62
N LEU A 177 21.44 -12.98 1.78
CA LEU A 177 19.97 -12.93 1.89
C LEU A 177 19.49 -11.54 2.24
N LYS A 178 18.46 -11.10 1.52
CA LYS A 178 17.78 -9.83 1.79
C LYS A 178 16.74 -9.97 2.91
N TYR A 179 16.57 -8.90 3.67
CA TYR A 179 15.65 -8.84 4.82
C TYR A 179 15.13 -7.42 5.08
N ASP A 180 13.99 -7.34 5.77
CA ASP A 180 13.38 -6.11 6.25
C ASP A 180 13.58 -5.99 7.77
N ILE A 181 13.78 -4.76 8.25
CA ILE A 181 13.85 -4.45 9.68
C ILE A 181 12.54 -3.81 10.13
N VAL A 182 11.96 -4.32 11.21
CA VAL A 182 10.73 -3.78 11.79
C VAL A 182 11.01 -3.37 13.24
N VAL A 183 11.02 -2.07 13.49
CA VAL A 183 11.08 -1.49 14.83
C VAL A 183 9.66 -1.43 15.38
N ASN A 184 9.29 -2.41 16.20
CA ASN A 184 7.97 -2.51 16.81
C ASN A 184 7.92 -1.76 18.15
N LYS A 185 6.71 -1.56 18.68
CA LYS A 185 6.42 -0.79 19.92
C LYS A 185 6.87 0.66 19.85
N PHE A 186 6.89 1.25 18.65
CA PHE A 186 7.29 2.64 18.44
C PHE A 186 6.33 3.65 19.10
N ASP A 187 5.15 3.20 19.53
CA ASP A 187 4.22 3.94 20.37
C ASP A 187 4.75 4.24 21.78
N LEU A 188 5.70 3.44 22.30
CA LEU A 188 6.33 3.70 23.59
C LEU A 188 7.34 4.85 23.54
N ILE A 189 7.76 5.28 22.35
CA ILE A 189 8.70 6.38 22.15
C ILE A 189 7.92 7.70 22.10
N LYS A 190 8.32 8.65 22.95
CA LYS A 190 7.70 9.98 23.02
C LYS A 190 7.83 10.68 21.68
N GLN A 191 6.79 11.44 21.31
CA GLN A 191 6.67 12.00 19.96
C GLN A 191 7.84 12.92 19.56
N ASP A 192 8.39 13.66 20.51
CA ASP A 192 9.55 14.54 20.36
C ASP A 192 10.88 13.80 20.22
N GLU A 193 10.97 12.56 20.72
CA GLU A 193 12.18 11.72 20.64
C GLU A 193 12.21 10.81 19.40
N ARG A 194 11.06 10.65 18.70
CA ARG A 194 10.90 9.70 17.58
C ARG A 194 11.89 9.90 16.44
N GLU A 195 12.12 11.15 16.02
CA GLU A 195 13.03 11.41 14.90
C GLU A 195 14.50 11.16 15.27
N ASN A 196 14.89 11.47 16.51
CA ASN A 196 16.22 11.14 17.02
C ASN A 196 16.41 9.63 17.11
N PHE A 197 15.40 8.89 17.58
CA PHE A 197 15.45 7.43 17.64
C PHE A 197 15.55 6.80 16.24
N LYS A 198 14.78 7.29 15.26
CA LYS A 198 14.90 6.86 13.86
C LYS A 198 16.30 7.10 13.30
N ALA A 199 16.88 8.27 13.58
CA ALA A 199 18.24 8.61 13.16
C ALA A 199 19.28 7.69 13.81
N GLN A 200 19.11 7.38 15.10
CA GLN A 200 19.97 6.44 15.82
C GLN A 200 19.93 5.05 15.19
N ILE A 201 18.75 4.47 14.93
CA ILE A 201 18.65 3.13 14.33
C ILE A 201 19.30 3.11 12.93
N LYS A 202 19.09 4.16 12.13
CA LYS A 202 19.76 4.29 10.81
C LYS A 202 21.27 4.38 10.94
N GLN A 203 21.77 5.09 11.95
CA GLN A 203 23.20 5.16 12.24
C GLN A 203 23.76 3.80 12.67
N GLU A 204 23.05 3.06 13.52
CA GLU A 204 23.42 1.70 13.94
C GLU A 204 23.51 0.76 12.73
N ILE A 205 22.53 0.80 11.82
CA ILE A 205 22.54 0.00 10.57
C ILE A 205 23.79 0.31 9.73
N ASN A 206 24.12 1.59 9.57
CA ASN A 206 25.29 2.01 8.81
C ASN A 206 26.61 1.61 9.49
N GLN A 207 26.68 1.71 10.82
CA GLN A 207 27.86 1.33 11.61
C GLN A 207 28.11 -0.17 11.58
N CYS A 208 27.05 -0.98 11.60
CA CYS A 208 27.14 -2.42 11.41
C CYS A 208 27.47 -2.82 9.96
N GLY A 209 27.46 -1.88 9.01
CA GLY A 209 27.81 -2.14 7.62
C GLY A 209 26.86 -3.09 6.90
N LEU A 210 25.59 -3.10 7.30
CA LEU A 210 24.60 -4.07 6.81
C LEU A 210 24.23 -3.80 5.34
N LYS A 211 24.29 -4.84 4.49
CA LYS A 211 24.09 -4.75 3.03
C LYS A 211 22.78 -5.40 2.57
N GLY A 212 22.19 -6.26 3.38
CA GLY A 212 20.99 -7.04 3.08
C GLY A 212 19.67 -6.33 3.41
N VAL A 213 19.72 -5.16 4.04
CA VAL A 213 18.54 -4.39 4.45
C VAL A 213 17.80 -3.86 3.22
N ASN A 214 16.54 -4.29 3.05
CA ASN A 214 15.63 -3.77 2.02
C ASN A 214 14.91 -2.52 2.51
N ASN A 215 14.18 -2.64 3.63
CA ASN A 215 13.41 -1.55 4.22
C ASN A 215 13.56 -1.54 5.75
N VAL A 216 13.28 -0.38 6.34
CA VAL A 216 13.23 -0.19 7.79
C VAL A 216 11.89 0.46 8.12
N TRP A 217 11.06 -0.23 8.91
CA TRP A 217 9.71 0.20 9.26
C TRP A 217 9.60 0.51 10.74
N PHE A 218 9.01 1.65 11.10
CA PHE A 218 8.78 2.06 12.48
C PHE A 218 7.29 1.95 12.82
N VAL A 219 6.92 0.88 13.52
CA VAL A 219 5.52 0.47 13.66
C VAL A 219 5.08 0.26 15.10
N SER A 220 3.76 0.24 15.31
CA SER A 220 3.14 -0.26 16.52
C SER A 220 2.08 -1.29 16.18
N SER A 221 2.29 -2.53 16.59
CA SER A 221 1.29 -3.59 16.48
C SER A 221 0.04 -3.34 17.34
N GLN A 222 0.15 -2.56 18.43
CA GLN A 222 -0.99 -2.16 19.25
C GLN A 222 -1.76 -1.00 18.63
N ASN A 223 -1.05 -0.06 18.01
CA ASN A 223 -1.61 1.17 17.45
C ASN A 223 -1.30 1.31 15.94
N PRO A 224 -1.68 0.35 15.08
CA PRO A 224 -1.24 0.31 13.67
C PRO A 224 -1.66 1.53 12.87
N ARG A 225 -2.81 2.14 13.20
CA ARG A 225 -3.33 3.33 12.50
C ARG A 225 -2.55 4.61 12.80
N GLN A 226 -1.79 4.64 13.88
CA GLN A 226 -1.00 5.82 14.26
C GLN A 226 0.30 5.94 13.44
N PHE A 227 0.77 4.83 12.86
CA PHE A 227 2.06 4.76 12.17
C PHE A 227 1.85 4.39 10.70
N PRO A 228 2.08 5.33 9.77
CA PRO A 228 1.92 5.09 8.33
C PRO A 228 2.72 3.87 7.84
N ASP A 229 3.89 3.63 8.42
CA ASP A 229 4.78 2.51 8.11
C ASP A 229 4.09 1.15 8.29
N TRP A 230 3.11 1.01 9.19
CA TRP A 230 2.37 -0.25 9.35
C TRP A 230 1.67 -0.64 8.05
N ILE A 231 0.98 0.33 7.44
CA ILE A 231 0.22 0.11 6.21
C ILE A 231 1.20 -0.23 5.08
N THR A 232 2.25 0.56 4.91
CA THR A 232 3.28 0.34 3.87
C THR A 232 3.98 -1.01 4.04
N MET A 233 4.30 -1.42 5.26
CA MET A 233 4.88 -2.73 5.58
C MET A 233 3.90 -3.86 5.24
N CYS A 234 2.63 -3.76 5.65
CA CYS A 234 1.63 -4.74 5.26
C CYS A 234 1.54 -4.86 3.74
N HIS A 235 1.58 -3.73 3.03
CA HIS A 235 1.59 -3.74 1.56
C HIS A 235 2.85 -4.37 0.99
N SER A 236 4.06 -4.11 1.50
CA SER A 236 5.27 -4.76 0.96
C SER A 236 5.24 -6.29 1.13
N PHE A 237 4.59 -6.77 2.19
CA PHE A 237 4.36 -8.19 2.43
C PHE A 237 3.20 -8.77 1.60
N LEU A 238 2.22 -7.94 1.19
CA LEU A 238 0.97 -8.35 0.53
C LEU A 238 0.85 -7.93 -0.95
N ASP A 239 1.77 -7.11 -1.47
CA ASP A 239 1.95 -6.83 -2.88
C ASP A 239 2.67 -8.04 -3.47
N CYS A 240 1.85 -9.07 -3.72
CA CYS A 240 2.27 -10.43 -4.08
C CYS A 240 2.19 -10.70 -5.59
N TYR A 241 1.77 -9.74 -6.40
CA TYR A 241 1.56 -9.93 -7.82
C TYR A 241 1.78 -8.59 -8.53
N PRO A 242 3.03 -8.24 -8.89
CA PRO A 242 3.30 -7.00 -9.62
C PRO A 242 2.45 -6.90 -10.90
N ASP A 243 2.20 -8.04 -11.55
CA ASP A 243 1.32 -8.12 -12.71
C ASP A 243 -0.14 -7.84 -12.37
N LEU A 244 -0.67 -8.42 -11.28
CA LEU A 244 -2.02 -8.13 -10.80
C LEU A 244 -2.18 -6.67 -10.37
N GLU A 245 -1.16 -6.08 -9.76
CA GLU A 245 -1.18 -4.66 -9.39
C GLU A 245 -1.19 -3.77 -10.64
N LEU A 246 -0.38 -4.11 -11.64
CA LEU A 246 -0.36 -3.40 -12.92
C LEU A 246 -1.73 -3.51 -13.62
N GLU A 247 -2.29 -4.72 -13.70
CA GLU A 247 -3.62 -4.98 -14.24
C GLU A 247 -4.71 -4.23 -13.46
N ALA A 248 -4.65 -4.24 -12.12
CA ALA A 248 -5.60 -3.52 -11.26
C ALA A 248 -5.50 -2.00 -11.45
N ARG A 249 -4.28 -1.47 -11.60
CA ARG A 249 -4.06 -0.05 -11.88
C ARG A 249 -4.61 0.34 -13.24
N GLN A 250 -4.40 -0.49 -14.26
CA GLN A 250 -4.95 -0.27 -15.59
C GLN A 250 -6.48 -0.32 -15.57
N PHE A 251 -7.06 -1.32 -14.89
CA PHE A 251 -8.50 -1.42 -14.68
C PHE A 251 -9.07 -0.17 -14.01
N VAL A 252 -8.43 0.33 -12.94
CA VAL A 252 -8.83 1.57 -12.27
C VAL A 252 -8.78 2.77 -13.21
N PHE A 253 -7.74 2.88 -14.02
CA PHE A 253 -7.60 3.95 -15.00
C PHE A 253 -8.74 3.92 -16.02
N GLU A 254 -9.02 2.76 -16.60
CA GLU A 254 -10.10 2.56 -17.57
C GLU A 254 -11.47 2.86 -16.96
N GLU A 255 -11.78 2.33 -15.77
CA GLU A 255 -13.05 2.58 -15.07
C GLU A 255 -13.22 4.06 -14.68
N CYS A 256 -12.16 4.71 -14.19
CA CYS A 256 -12.22 6.12 -13.81
C CYS A 256 -12.35 7.06 -15.03
N SER A 257 -11.97 6.60 -16.22
CA SER A 257 -12.16 7.33 -17.48
C SER A 257 -13.56 7.15 -18.09
N LYS A 258 -14.39 6.23 -17.56
CA LYS A 258 -15.78 6.09 -18.03
C LYS A 258 -16.67 7.25 -17.55
N THR A 259 -17.66 7.57 -18.38
CA THR A 259 -18.69 8.56 -18.07
C THR A 259 -19.68 8.05 -17.03
N ASP A 260 -19.83 6.73 -16.91
CA ASP A 260 -20.65 6.10 -15.87
C ASP A 260 -20.00 6.28 -14.49
N THR A 261 -20.81 6.50 -13.47
CA THR A 261 -20.38 6.78 -12.10
C THR A 261 -20.58 5.58 -11.17
N THR A 262 -20.63 4.37 -11.71
CA THR A 262 -20.87 3.12 -10.97
C THR A 262 -19.61 2.51 -10.35
N PHE A 263 -18.42 2.98 -10.76
CA PHE A 263 -17.16 2.44 -10.27
C PHE A 263 -16.96 2.72 -8.76
N THR A 264 -16.70 1.66 -8.00
CA THR A 264 -16.46 1.71 -6.55
C THR A 264 -15.21 0.92 -6.14
N ALA A 265 -14.78 1.08 -4.89
CA ALA A 265 -13.73 0.24 -4.33
C ALA A 265 -14.13 -1.24 -4.23
N GLU A 266 -15.43 -1.54 -4.14
CA GLU A 266 -15.93 -2.91 -4.19
C GLU A 266 -15.74 -3.51 -5.58
N THR A 267 -15.98 -2.73 -6.64
CA THR A 267 -15.70 -3.13 -8.02
C THR A 267 -14.22 -3.52 -8.20
N LEU A 268 -13.29 -2.73 -7.65
CA LEU A 268 -11.87 -3.06 -7.66
C LEU A 268 -11.56 -4.33 -6.85
N ALA A 269 -12.18 -4.50 -5.69
CA ALA A 269 -11.97 -5.68 -4.85
C ALA A 269 -12.41 -6.97 -5.55
N ILE A 270 -13.55 -6.93 -6.25
CA ILE A 270 -14.07 -8.04 -7.06
C ILE A 270 -13.12 -8.35 -8.23
N PHE A 271 -12.62 -7.32 -8.92
CA PHE A 271 -11.65 -7.49 -10.00
C PHE A 271 -10.38 -8.20 -9.51
N ILE A 272 -9.77 -7.68 -8.44
CA ILE A 272 -8.55 -8.26 -7.84
C ILE A 272 -8.79 -9.69 -7.39
N ASP A 273 -9.94 -9.97 -6.79
CA ASP A 273 -10.31 -11.30 -6.33
C ASP A 273 -10.39 -12.31 -7.48
N ASN A 274 -11.16 -12.01 -8.52
CA ASN A 274 -11.28 -12.88 -9.70
C ASN A 274 -9.91 -13.17 -10.30
N ARG A 275 -9.11 -12.12 -10.49
CA ARG A 275 -7.82 -12.23 -11.15
C ARG A 275 -6.79 -12.98 -10.29
N PHE A 276 -6.84 -12.83 -8.97
CA PHE A 276 -6.05 -13.64 -8.05
C PHE A 276 -6.34 -15.13 -8.19
N TYR A 277 -7.62 -15.55 -8.23
CA TYR A 277 -7.96 -16.97 -8.38
C TYR A 277 -7.56 -17.53 -9.76
N GLU A 278 -7.70 -16.74 -10.82
CA GLU A 278 -7.26 -17.10 -12.17
C GLU A 278 -5.74 -17.30 -12.24
N LEU A 279 -4.95 -16.34 -11.73
CA LEU A 279 -3.48 -16.39 -11.76
C LEU A 279 -2.93 -17.60 -11.00
N ASN A 280 -3.60 -18.02 -9.93
CA ASN A 280 -3.17 -19.14 -9.10
C ASN A 280 -3.83 -20.47 -9.50
N ASN A 281 -4.70 -20.49 -10.52
CA ASN A 281 -5.50 -21.66 -10.92
C ASN A 281 -6.26 -22.30 -9.73
N LEU A 282 -6.79 -21.46 -8.84
CA LEU A 282 -7.49 -21.87 -7.63
C LEU A 282 -9.01 -21.78 -7.83
N LYS A 283 -9.76 -22.71 -7.23
CA LYS A 283 -11.21 -22.59 -7.11
C LYS A 283 -11.57 -21.84 -5.85
N LYS A 284 -12.39 -20.79 -5.98
CA LYS A 284 -12.93 -20.05 -4.85
C LYS A 284 -13.93 -20.93 -4.08
N VAL A 285 -13.69 -21.09 -2.77
CA VAL A 285 -14.47 -21.99 -1.90
C VAL A 285 -15.38 -21.22 -0.95
N ASP A 286 -15.07 -19.96 -0.66
CA ASP A 286 -15.85 -19.10 0.22
C ASP A 286 -16.27 -17.79 -0.47
N GLN A 287 -17.05 -16.95 0.22
CA GLN A 287 -17.47 -15.63 -0.29
C GLN A 287 -16.47 -14.52 0.05
N ARG A 288 -15.34 -14.82 0.70
CA ARG A 288 -14.41 -13.79 1.15
C ARG A 288 -13.61 -13.28 -0.04
N LEU A 289 -13.33 -11.98 -0.03
CA LEU A 289 -12.48 -11.36 -1.06
C LEU A 289 -11.00 -11.61 -0.75
N ALA A 290 -10.19 -11.81 -1.79
CA ALA A 290 -8.73 -11.90 -1.70
C ALA A 290 -8.13 -10.62 -1.11
N ARG A 291 -8.67 -9.46 -1.51
CA ARG A 291 -8.34 -8.14 -0.96
C ARG A 291 -9.62 -7.43 -0.50
N SER A 292 -9.61 -6.83 0.70
CA SER A 292 -10.81 -6.18 1.25
C SER A 292 -11.15 -4.88 0.50
N VAL A 293 -12.41 -4.44 0.64
CA VAL A 293 -12.88 -3.18 0.06
C VAL A 293 -12.13 -1.99 0.67
N GLU A 294 -11.80 -2.06 1.96
CA GLU A 294 -11.03 -1.05 2.68
C GLU A 294 -9.60 -0.93 2.13
N SER A 295 -8.93 -2.05 1.86
CA SER A 295 -7.62 -2.06 1.22
C SER A 295 -7.70 -1.48 -0.19
N CYS A 296 -8.74 -1.82 -0.96
CA CYS A 296 -8.93 -1.26 -2.30
C CYS A 296 -9.16 0.25 -2.29
N LYS A 297 -9.77 0.84 -1.25
CA LYS A 297 -9.86 2.32 -1.12
C LYS A 297 -8.49 2.97 -0.96
N LEU A 298 -7.55 2.30 -0.30
CA LEU A 298 -6.17 2.76 -0.17
C LEU A 298 -5.44 2.62 -1.51
N ASP A 299 -5.62 1.50 -2.20
CA ASP A 299 -5.04 1.25 -3.53
C ASP A 299 -5.47 2.32 -4.53
N LEU A 300 -6.76 2.69 -4.56
CA LEU A 300 -7.27 3.77 -5.42
C LEU A 300 -6.51 5.08 -5.21
N ARG A 301 -6.26 5.47 -3.95
CA ARG A 301 -5.48 6.68 -3.64
C ARG A 301 -4.03 6.57 -4.08
N ARG A 302 -3.41 5.40 -3.87
CA ARG A 302 -2.04 5.09 -4.31
C ARG A 302 -1.90 5.19 -5.83
N PHE A 303 -2.90 4.72 -6.56
CA PHE A 303 -2.92 4.80 -8.02
C PHE A 303 -3.14 6.23 -8.54
N GLY A 304 -3.43 7.19 -7.67
CA GLY A 304 -3.65 8.59 -8.01
C GLY A 304 -5.12 9.00 -8.11
N ALA A 305 -6.06 8.09 -7.80
CA ALA A 305 -7.47 8.40 -7.82
C ALA A 305 -7.87 9.21 -6.58
N LYS A 306 -8.71 10.23 -6.79
CA LYS A 306 -9.28 11.07 -5.73
C LYS A 306 -10.78 10.85 -5.69
N PHE A 307 -11.32 10.68 -4.49
CA PHE A 307 -12.76 10.60 -4.28
C PHE A 307 -13.33 12.01 -4.13
N THR A 308 -13.85 12.58 -5.21
CA THR A 308 -14.30 13.97 -5.24
C THR A 308 -15.75 14.07 -5.72
N ALA A 309 -16.40 15.17 -5.34
CA ALA A 309 -17.63 15.58 -5.99
C ALA A 309 -17.36 15.82 -7.48
N ASN A 310 -18.30 15.45 -8.33
CA ASN A 310 -18.28 15.77 -9.75
C ASN A 310 -18.51 17.28 -9.96
N SER A 311 -17.48 18.08 -9.70
CA SER A 311 -17.51 19.54 -9.78
C SER A 311 -16.83 20.09 -11.03
N SER A 312 -16.25 19.24 -11.88
CA SER A 312 -15.74 19.64 -13.18
C SER A 312 -16.89 20.26 -13.98
N ARG A 313 -16.89 21.59 -14.07
CA ARG A 313 -17.92 22.38 -14.75
C ARG A 313 -17.55 22.50 -16.23
N PRO A 314 -18.08 21.65 -17.15
CA PRO A 314 -17.96 21.86 -18.60
C PRO A 314 -18.41 23.26 -19.04
N TYR A 315 -19.23 23.92 -18.22
CA TYR A 315 -19.74 25.26 -18.46
C TYR A 315 -18.62 26.31 -18.66
N PHE A 316 -17.54 26.27 -17.87
CA PHE A 316 -16.47 27.27 -18.00
C PHE A 316 -15.61 27.04 -19.25
N LEU A 317 -15.24 25.79 -19.52
CA LEU A 317 -14.44 25.44 -20.71
C LEU A 317 -15.22 25.68 -22.02
N GLY A 318 -16.55 25.49 -22.02
CA GLY A 318 -17.39 25.79 -23.18
C GLY A 318 -17.48 27.28 -23.51
N HIS A 319 -17.54 28.16 -22.50
CA HIS A 319 -17.63 29.61 -22.70
C HIS A 319 -16.35 30.24 -23.25
N GLU A 320 -15.21 29.58 -23.06
CA GLU A 320 -13.88 30.04 -23.48
C GLU A 320 -13.38 29.39 -24.77
N ARG A 321 -14.15 28.47 -25.38
CA ARG A 321 -13.81 27.93 -26.71
C ARG A 321 -13.63 29.06 -27.71
N GLU A 322 -12.60 28.96 -28.55
CA GLU A 322 -12.23 30.02 -29.49
C GLU A 322 -13.38 30.42 -30.43
N ASP A 323 -14.17 29.45 -30.91
CA ASP A 323 -15.33 29.69 -31.77
C ASP A 323 -16.45 30.43 -31.02
N VAL A 324 -16.73 30.06 -29.78
CA VAL A 324 -17.71 30.73 -28.90
C VAL A 324 -17.27 32.15 -28.58
N VAL A 325 -15.99 32.36 -28.27
CA VAL A 325 -15.42 33.69 -28.00
C VAL A 325 -15.46 34.56 -29.24
N LYS A 326 -15.14 34.00 -30.42
CA LYS A 326 -15.23 34.70 -31.71
C LYS A 326 -16.66 35.14 -31.99
N HIS A 327 -17.63 34.23 -31.87
CA HIS A 327 -19.04 34.55 -32.10
C HIS A 327 -19.56 35.62 -31.13
N ARG A 328 -19.17 35.55 -29.85
CA ARG A 328 -19.53 36.58 -28.86
C ARG A 328 -18.99 37.96 -29.24
N LYS A 329 -17.74 38.04 -29.72
CA LYS A 329 -17.14 39.30 -30.19
C LYS A 329 -17.87 39.86 -31.41
N GLU A 330 -18.22 39.00 -32.36
CA GLU A 330 -19.01 39.38 -33.55
C GLU A 330 -20.41 39.88 -33.14
N PHE A 331 -21.07 39.19 -32.22
CA PHE A 331 -22.39 39.57 -31.70
C PHE A 331 -22.35 40.91 -30.98
N VAL A 332 -21.39 41.15 -30.08
CA VAL A 332 -21.25 42.45 -29.39
C VAL A 332 -20.95 43.57 -30.38
N LYS A 333 -20.07 43.32 -31.36
CA LYS A 333 -19.74 44.29 -32.42
C LYS A 333 -21.00 44.70 -33.21
N TYR A 334 -21.85 43.74 -33.57
CA TYR A 334 -23.12 43.98 -34.26
C TYR A 334 -24.02 44.98 -33.51
N PHE A 335 -24.12 44.88 -32.17
CA PHE A 335 -24.94 45.79 -31.38
C PHE A 335 -24.35 47.19 -31.31
N ILE A 336 -23.04 47.31 -31.10
CA ILE A 336 -22.35 48.60 -31.00
C ILE A 336 -22.46 49.38 -32.32
N GLU A 337 -22.25 48.72 -33.46
CA GLU A 337 -22.34 49.36 -34.78
C GLU A 337 -23.76 49.81 -35.16
N ARG A 338 -24.77 49.31 -34.45
CA ARG A 338 -26.19 49.57 -34.69
C ARG A 338 -26.89 50.24 -33.52
N GLU A 339 -26.15 50.83 -32.59
CA GLU A 339 -26.71 51.45 -31.38
C GLU A 339 -27.84 52.45 -31.71
N GLN A 340 -27.70 53.21 -32.80
CA GLN A 340 -28.69 54.17 -33.29
C GLN A 340 -30.07 53.58 -33.67
N HIS A 341 -30.18 52.26 -33.77
CA HIS A 341 -31.43 51.55 -34.05
C HIS A 341 -32.14 51.08 -32.78
N PHE A 342 -31.46 51.00 -31.64
CA PHE A 342 -32.01 50.41 -30.43
C PHE A 342 -32.41 51.45 -29.39
N TYR A 343 -33.35 51.07 -28.53
CA TYR A 343 -33.60 51.80 -27.29
C TYR A 343 -32.51 51.42 -26.28
N THR A 344 -31.72 52.41 -25.84
CA THR A 344 -30.66 52.20 -24.85
C THR A 344 -30.94 53.05 -23.61
N ILE A 345 -30.15 52.85 -22.55
CA ILE A 345 -30.32 53.57 -21.28
C ILE A 345 -29.06 54.39 -21.02
N THR A 346 -29.22 55.59 -20.44
CA THR A 346 -28.08 56.40 -20.01
C THR A 346 -27.41 55.80 -18.77
N ASN A 347 -26.09 55.99 -18.64
CA ASN A 347 -25.33 55.58 -17.46
C ASN A 347 -25.35 56.64 -16.35
N ASP A 348 -26.37 57.49 -16.31
CA ASP A 348 -26.48 58.55 -15.31
C ASP A 348 -26.98 57.97 -13.97
N ALA A 349 -26.83 58.74 -12.89
CA ALA A 349 -27.29 58.34 -11.55
C ALA A 349 -28.79 58.00 -11.51
N VAL A 350 -29.58 58.60 -12.42
CA VAL A 350 -30.97 58.23 -12.69
C VAL A 350 -31.03 57.79 -14.16
N PRO A 351 -31.15 56.48 -14.44
CA PRO A 351 -31.12 55.97 -15.81
C PRO A 351 -32.32 56.48 -16.62
N GLN A 352 -32.08 57.02 -17.82
CA GLN A 352 -33.12 57.48 -18.74
C GLN A 352 -33.04 56.75 -20.07
N TRP A 353 -34.20 56.54 -20.72
CA TRP A 353 -34.27 55.94 -22.04
C TRP A 353 -33.74 56.88 -23.12
N LYS A 354 -32.80 56.39 -23.93
CA LYS A 354 -32.40 56.99 -25.21
C LYS A 354 -33.24 56.38 -26.33
N THR A 355 -33.88 57.25 -27.10
CA THR A 355 -34.67 56.84 -28.27
C THR A 355 -33.75 56.69 -29.48
N PRO A 356 -33.94 55.68 -30.34
CA PRO A 356 -33.17 55.52 -31.56
C PRO A 356 -33.35 56.73 -32.50
N THR A 357 -32.27 57.10 -33.18
CA THR A 357 -32.26 58.24 -34.14
C THR A 357 -32.60 57.80 -35.57
N THR A 358 -32.75 56.50 -35.79
CA THR A 358 -33.05 55.88 -37.09
C THR A 358 -34.26 54.94 -36.95
N THR A 359 -34.57 54.16 -37.99
CA THR A 359 -35.65 53.16 -37.94
C THR A 359 -35.46 52.25 -36.72
N PRO A 360 -36.42 52.24 -35.77
CA PRO A 360 -36.26 51.54 -34.51
C PRO A 360 -36.28 50.03 -34.70
N ALA A 361 -35.41 49.34 -33.98
CA ALA A 361 -35.38 47.91 -33.80
C ALA A 361 -35.64 47.59 -32.32
N VAL A 362 -36.58 46.68 -32.06
CA VAL A 362 -36.91 46.24 -30.70
C VAL A 362 -36.10 44.99 -30.39
N LEU A 363 -35.28 45.05 -29.34
CA LEU A 363 -34.51 43.90 -28.90
C LEU A 363 -35.38 43.00 -28.02
N LEU A 364 -35.49 41.73 -28.44
CA LEU A 364 -36.09 40.65 -27.66
C LEU A 364 -34.96 39.86 -27.00
N CYS A 365 -34.91 39.91 -25.68
CA CYS A 365 -34.02 39.10 -24.86
C CYS A 365 -34.82 37.93 -24.27
N HIS A 366 -34.15 36.86 -23.90
CA HIS A 366 -34.72 35.80 -23.08
C HIS A 366 -33.93 35.77 -21.78
N ASP A 367 -34.64 35.72 -20.65
CA ASP A 367 -34.02 35.35 -19.38
C ASP A 367 -34.37 33.89 -19.10
N GLU A 368 -33.36 33.08 -18.85
CA GLU A 368 -33.52 31.65 -18.57
C GLU A 368 -33.04 31.35 -17.16
N SER A 369 -34.00 31.00 -16.30
CA SER A 369 -33.74 30.51 -14.95
C SER A 369 -33.90 29.00 -14.91
N THR A 370 -32.87 28.30 -14.44
CA THR A 370 -32.94 26.86 -14.19
C THR A 370 -33.09 26.59 -12.69
N TYR A 371 -34.25 26.07 -12.28
CA TYR A 371 -34.48 25.59 -10.92
C TYR A 371 -34.17 24.10 -10.86
N LYS A 372 -33.41 23.70 -9.85
CA LYS A 372 -32.99 22.30 -9.68
C LYS A 372 -33.51 21.73 -8.37
N CYS A 373 -34.04 20.51 -8.42
CA CYS A 373 -34.56 19.80 -7.25
C CYS A 373 -33.99 18.38 -7.18
N GLY A 374 -33.60 17.95 -5.97
CA GLY A 374 -33.07 16.62 -5.72
C GLY A 374 -31.67 16.39 -6.30
N GLU A 375 -30.81 17.41 -6.32
CA GLU A 375 -29.42 17.25 -6.73
C GLU A 375 -28.68 16.30 -5.77
N ILE A 376 -28.44 15.08 -6.23
CA ILE A 376 -27.45 14.20 -5.62
C ILE A 376 -26.13 14.50 -6.34
N VAL A 377 -25.25 15.24 -5.67
CA VAL A 377 -23.89 15.45 -6.15
C VAL A 377 -23.18 14.10 -6.07
N ALA A 378 -23.09 13.42 -7.22
CA ALA A 378 -22.42 12.14 -7.30
C ALA A 378 -20.94 12.34 -6.94
N LYS A 379 -20.49 11.70 -5.86
CA LYS A 379 -19.06 11.54 -5.55
C LYS A 379 -18.56 10.30 -6.28
N ARG A 380 -17.41 10.40 -6.93
CA ARG A 380 -16.78 9.30 -7.65
C ARG A 380 -15.27 9.35 -7.50
N TRP A 381 -14.63 8.23 -7.81
CA TRP A 381 -13.18 8.19 -7.97
C TRP A 381 -12.80 8.78 -9.33
N ILE A 382 -11.82 9.68 -9.34
CA ILE A 382 -11.34 10.39 -10.53
C ILE A 382 -9.82 10.38 -10.53
N MET A 383 -9.20 10.03 -11.65
CA MET A 383 -7.76 10.19 -11.87
C MET A 383 -7.48 11.65 -12.23
N SER A 384 -6.49 12.27 -11.57
CA SER A 384 -6.23 13.72 -11.64
C SER A 384 -6.08 14.29 -13.05
N ASP A 385 -5.70 13.46 -14.01
CA ASP A 385 -5.26 13.90 -15.32
C ASP A 385 -6.29 13.57 -16.42
N ASN A 386 -7.40 12.89 -16.08
CA ASN A 386 -8.30 12.30 -17.07
C ASN A 386 -9.75 12.25 -16.59
N ALA A 387 -10.27 13.37 -16.09
CA ALA A 387 -11.67 13.47 -15.67
C ALA A 387 -12.60 13.52 -16.91
N PRO A 388 -13.41 12.48 -17.18
CA PRO A 388 -14.31 12.50 -18.32
C PRO A 388 -15.45 13.50 -18.12
N PHE A 389 -15.98 14.01 -19.23
CA PHE A 389 -17.20 14.79 -19.22
C PHE A 389 -18.36 13.93 -18.73
N CYS A 390 -18.93 14.31 -17.59
CA CYS A 390 -20.05 13.60 -17.00
C CYS A 390 -21.34 14.40 -17.19
N ASN A 391 -22.46 13.70 -17.35
CA ASN A 391 -23.77 14.33 -17.36
C ASN A 391 -23.99 15.08 -16.03
N LYS A 392 -24.55 16.29 -16.13
CA LYS A 392 -24.88 17.12 -14.97
C LYS A 392 -26.00 16.46 -14.17
N ASP A 393 -25.62 15.87 -13.04
CA ASP A 393 -26.49 15.44 -11.94
C ASP A 393 -27.60 14.43 -12.32
N ARG A 394 -28.19 13.76 -11.33
CA ARG A 394 -29.39 12.91 -11.51
C ARG A 394 -30.67 13.63 -11.03
N GLY A 395 -30.58 14.94 -10.79
CA GLY A 395 -31.68 15.77 -10.32
C GLY A 395 -32.66 16.13 -11.43
N ARG A 396 -33.86 16.59 -11.05
CA ARG A 396 -34.81 17.18 -11.98
C ARG A 396 -34.49 18.67 -12.13
N SER A 397 -34.43 19.16 -13.36
CA SER A 397 -34.36 20.60 -13.66
C SER A 397 -35.68 21.08 -14.27
N ILE A 398 -36.13 22.23 -13.81
CA ILE A 398 -37.21 23.01 -14.42
C ILE A 398 -36.55 24.24 -15.02
N MET A 399 -36.64 24.37 -16.35
CA MET A 399 -36.22 25.58 -17.04
C MET A 399 -37.44 26.49 -17.15
N CYS A 400 -37.35 27.67 -16.55
CA CYS A 400 -38.31 28.75 -16.69
C CYS A 400 -37.66 29.82 -17.57
N SER A 401 -38.31 30.15 -18.68
CA SER A 401 -37.84 31.20 -19.58
C SER A 401 -38.89 32.30 -19.67
N ASP A 402 -38.45 33.55 -19.64
CA ASP A 402 -39.29 34.71 -19.92
C ASP A 402 -38.71 35.51 -21.09
N LEU A 403 -39.59 36.16 -21.86
CA LEU A 403 -39.20 37.02 -22.98
C LEU A 403 -39.22 38.47 -22.52
N LEU A 404 -38.05 39.09 -22.54
CA LEU A 404 -37.86 40.48 -22.15
C LEU A 404 -37.77 41.36 -23.40
N VAL A 405 -38.43 42.52 -23.35
CA VAL A 405 -38.46 43.48 -24.45
C VAL A 405 -37.75 44.76 -24.00
N MET A 406 -36.68 45.15 -24.69
CA MET A 406 -36.04 46.43 -24.44
C MET A 406 -36.79 47.57 -25.14
N HIS A 407 -37.82 48.07 -24.48
CA HIS A 407 -38.65 49.18 -24.94
C HIS A 407 -39.20 49.99 -23.74
N PRO A 408 -39.41 51.31 -23.86
CA PRO A 408 -39.95 52.14 -22.76
C PRO A 408 -41.32 51.71 -22.22
N SER A 409 -42.11 50.96 -23.00
CA SER A 409 -43.40 50.41 -22.57
C SER A 409 -43.31 49.02 -21.94
N GLY A 410 -42.13 48.40 -21.95
CA GLY A 410 -41.90 47.12 -21.30
C GLY A 410 -41.79 47.31 -19.78
N PRO A 411 -42.18 46.32 -18.97
CA PRO A 411 -41.97 46.37 -17.53
C PRO A 411 -40.46 46.36 -17.26
N PHE A 412 -39.88 47.50 -16.93
CA PHE A 412 -38.56 47.53 -16.32
C PHE A 412 -38.73 47.09 -14.88
N PHE A 413 -37.98 46.06 -14.46
CA PHE A 413 -37.71 45.88 -13.04
C PHE A 413 -36.87 47.08 -12.60
N SER A 414 -37.52 48.13 -12.12
CA SER A 414 -36.84 49.04 -11.22
C SER A 414 -36.52 48.24 -9.96
N LEU A 415 -35.28 47.80 -9.79
CA LEU A 415 -34.77 47.43 -8.47
C LEU A 415 -34.67 48.73 -7.67
N ILE A 416 -35.83 49.26 -7.26
CA ILE A 416 -35.91 50.26 -6.21
C ILE A 416 -35.84 49.44 -4.93
N ASP A 417 -34.73 49.60 -4.23
CA ASP A 417 -34.49 49.05 -2.90
C ASP A 417 -35.76 49.07 -2.04
N LYS A 418 -36.12 47.90 -1.52
CA LYS A 418 -36.81 47.75 -0.24
C LYS A 418 -36.13 46.68 0.58
#